data_AF-A0A950EAL3-F1
#
_entry.id   AF-A0A950EAL3-F1
#
_cell.length_a   1.000
_cell.length_b   1.000
_cell.length_c   1.000
_cell.angle_alpha   90.00
_cell.angle_beta   90.00
_cell.angle_gamma   90.00
#
_symmetry.space_group_name_H-M   'P 1'
#
loop_
_entity.id
_entity.type
_entity.pdbx_description
1 polymer ?
#
loop_
_entity_poly.entity_id
_entity_poly.type
_entity_poly.pdbx_seq_one_letter_code
_entity_poly.pdbx_strand_id
1 'polypeptide(L)'
;MVKRFSQGARNESFVHYRAELVPQLWLLKKKFRSRIFQHITVPDILRQLFQGLDVKYEISETYYPRDYCVQYRESDFNFASRLMEDEGIYYFFQYGEESHQMILSDAPTQHPDLSGQSNVIYDEVSGGVRNDMRITAWEKSQQLGSGICTLWDHSFELPNKNLEAKRKTLDSVVVGEVTHKLNVGGNDKLEIYDYPGGYAQRFDGIDHNGAARPQDLQQKRTAKGLMNSTGRCHLWMGTLLAALY
;
A
#
# COMPACT_ATOMS: atom_id res chain seq x y z
N MET A 1 -19.76 1.38 8.80
CA MET A 1 -21.13 1.43 8.22
C MET A 1 -21.63 0.04 7.87
N VAL A 2 -22.95 -0.18 7.77
CA VAL A 2 -23.54 -1.48 7.41
C VAL A 2 -23.70 -1.60 5.89
N LYS A 3 -23.00 -2.54 5.26
CA LYS A 3 -23.12 -2.88 3.82
C LYS A 3 -24.33 -3.76 3.54
N ARG A 4 -24.62 -4.70 4.44
CA ARG A 4 -25.70 -5.68 4.31
C ARG A 4 -26.24 -5.99 5.69
N PHE A 5 -27.56 -5.99 5.81
CA PHE A 5 -28.27 -6.43 7.00
C PHE A 5 -29.26 -7.51 6.61
N SER A 6 -29.31 -8.60 7.35
CA SER A 6 -30.22 -9.72 7.07
C SER A 6 -30.73 -10.34 8.35
N GLN A 7 -32.02 -10.65 8.36
CA GLN A 7 -32.64 -11.51 9.36
C GLN A 7 -32.53 -12.97 8.88
N GLY A 8 -31.98 -13.83 9.74
CA GLY A 8 -31.87 -15.26 9.55
C GLY A 8 -33.03 -16.02 10.16
N ALA A 9 -32.82 -17.32 10.42
CA ALA A 9 -33.81 -18.19 11.02
C ALA A 9 -34.24 -17.71 12.42
N ARG A 10 -35.49 -18.02 12.77
CA ARG A 10 -36.05 -17.86 14.11
C ARG A 10 -36.18 -19.24 14.74
N ASN A 11 -35.64 -19.41 15.95
CA ASN A 11 -35.93 -20.56 16.80
C ASN A 11 -36.97 -20.14 17.88
N GLU A 12 -37.28 -21.04 18.81
CA GLU A 12 -38.31 -20.79 19.83
C GLU A 12 -38.03 -19.53 20.68
N SER A 13 -36.75 -19.21 20.92
CA SER A 13 -36.33 -18.16 21.86
C SER A 13 -35.67 -16.95 21.21
N PHE A 14 -35.08 -17.11 20.03
CA PHE A 14 -34.22 -16.11 19.38
C PHE A 14 -34.50 -15.98 17.88
N VAL A 15 -34.21 -14.77 17.38
CA VAL A 15 -34.13 -14.48 15.94
C VAL A 15 -32.69 -14.10 15.64
N HIS A 16 -32.07 -14.77 14.68
CA HIS A 16 -30.70 -14.48 14.29
C HIS A 16 -30.65 -13.29 13.33
N TYR A 17 -29.75 -12.34 13.58
CA TYR A 17 -29.45 -11.24 12.66
C TYR A 17 -27.99 -11.27 12.25
N ARG A 18 -27.69 -10.82 11.03
CA ARG A 18 -26.34 -10.65 10.52
C ARG A 18 -26.18 -9.27 9.90
N ALA A 19 -25.12 -8.58 10.31
CA ALA A 19 -24.69 -7.32 9.73
C ALA A 19 -23.27 -7.46 9.15
N GLU A 20 -23.04 -7.01 7.92
CA GLU A 20 -21.70 -6.86 7.34
C GLU A 20 -21.25 -5.40 7.49
N LEU A 21 -20.22 -5.17 8.30
CA LEU A 21 -19.64 -3.84 8.51
C LEU A 21 -18.49 -3.57 7.53
N VAL A 22 -18.48 -2.37 6.95
CA VAL A 22 -17.43 -1.89 6.05
C VAL A 22 -17.07 -0.42 6.38
N PRO A 23 -15.83 0.02 6.07
CA PRO A 23 -15.48 1.44 6.17
C PRO A 23 -16.22 2.26 5.11
N GLN A 24 -16.36 3.57 5.33
CA GLN A 24 -16.98 4.48 4.35
C GLN A 24 -16.28 4.46 2.98
N LEU A 25 -14.98 4.15 2.94
CA LEU A 25 -14.23 3.94 1.70
C LEU A 25 -14.92 2.96 0.73
N TRP A 26 -15.65 1.97 1.25
CA TRP A 26 -16.37 0.99 0.45
C TRP A 26 -17.40 1.62 -0.52
N LEU A 27 -17.96 2.79 -0.18
CA LEU A 27 -18.90 3.51 -1.04
C LEU A 27 -18.29 3.88 -2.40
N LEU A 28 -16.96 4.05 -2.47
CA LEU A 28 -16.28 4.35 -3.74
C LEU A 28 -16.35 3.19 -4.74
N LYS A 29 -16.60 1.95 -4.28
CA LYS A 29 -16.88 0.81 -5.16
C LYS A 29 -18.22 0.93 -5.89
N LYS A 30 -19.07 1.89 -5.52
CA LYS A 30 -20.39 2.13 -6.12
C LYS A 30 -20.41 3.33 -7.07
N LYS A 31 -19.29 4.04 -7.24
CA LYS A 31 -19.14 5.15 -8.18
C LYS A 31 -18.26 4.70 -9.34
N PHE A 32 -18.84 4.51 -10.52
CA PHE A 32 -18.11 4.20 -11.76
C PHE A 32 -18.08 5.43 -12.66
N ARG A 33 -16.89 5.78 -13.16
CA ARG A 33 -16.69 7.00 -13.96
C ARG A 33 -15.64 6.78 -15.04
N SER A 34 -15.69 7.65 -16.05
CA SER A 34 -14.59 7.87 -16.99
C SER A 34 -14.22 9.34 -16.96
N ARG A 35 -12.98 9.67 -16.61
CA ARG A 35 -12.47 11.04 -16.53
C ARG A 35 -10.95 11.09 -16.67
N ILE A 36 -10.46 12.26 -17.02
CA ILE A 36 -9.05 12.54 -17.27
C ILE A 36 -8.55 13.53 -16.22
N PHE A 37 -7.38 13.24 -15.67
CA PHE A 37 -6.60 14.08 -14.77
C PHE A 37 -5.30 14.45 -15.49
N GLN A 38 -4.97 15.74 -15.53
CA GLN A 38 -3.78 16.25 -16.22
C GLN A 38 -2.99 17.16 -15.30
N HIS A 39 -1.66 17.09 -15.40
CA HIS A 39 -0.70 17.88 -14.61
C HIS A 39 -1.03 17.93 -13.11
N ILE A 40 -1.41 16.80 -12.54
CA ILE A 40 -1.81 16.68 -11.13
C ILE A 40 -1.13 15.49 -10.47
N THR A 41 -0.73 15.65 -9.21
CA THR A 41 -0.05 14.59 -8.45
C THR A 41 -1.03 13.51 -8.02
N VAL A 42 -0.54 12.29 -7.78
CA VAL A 42 -1.40 11.20 -7.27
C VAL A 42 -2.05 11.55 -5.92
N PRO A 43 -1.33 12.09 -4.91
CA PRO A 43 -1.96 12.54 -3.67
C PRO A 43 -3.10 13.55 -3.90
N ASP A 44 -2.95 14.48 -4.85
CA ASP A 44 -4.00 15.45 -5.18
C ASP A 44 -5.21 14.81 -5.88
N ILE A 45 -4.98 13.83 -6.76
CA ILE A 45 -6.06 13.01 -7.32
C ILE A 45 -6.79 12.30 -6.18
N LEU A 46 -6.08 11.64 -5.25
CA LEU A 46 -6.67 10.93 -4.11
C LEU A 46 -7.51 11.87 -3.23
N ARG A 47 -7.07 13.10 -2.99
CA ARG A 47 -7.86 14.13 -2.29
C ARG A 47 -9.19 14.43 -2.98
N GLN A 48 -9.20 14.50 -4.32
CA GLN A 48 -10.44 14.67 -5.08
C GLN A 48 -11.35 13.43 -5.03
N LEU A 49 -10.78 12.22 -5.05
CA LEU A 49 -11.55 10.98 -4.97
C LEU A 49 -12.18 10.77 -3.60
N PHE A 50 -11.46 11.12 -2.54
CA PHE A 50 -11.84 10.89 -1.15
C PHE A 50 -12.59 12.07 -0.52
N GLN A 51 -13.02 13.04 -1.33
CA GLN A 51 -13.86 14.12 -0.85
C GLN A 51 -15.11 13.59 -0.13
N GLY A 52 -15.31 14.05 1.10
CA GLY A 52 -16.42 13.61 1.97
C GLY A 52 -16.10 12.39 2.85
N LEU A 53 -14.87 11.88 2.80
CA LEU A 53 -14.35 10.90 3.77
C LEU A 53 -13.43 11.61 4.77
N ASP A 54 -13.36 11.10 6.00
CA ASP A 54 -12.35 11.52 6.98
C ASP A 54 -11.03 10.81 6.69
N VAL A 55 -10.09 11.54 6.08
CA VAL A 55 -8.81 11.00 5.60
C VAL A 55 -7.65 11.87 6.07
N LYS A 56 -6.70 11.25 6.76
CA LYS A 56 -5.40 11.84 7.11
C LYS A 56 -4.34 11.40 6.09
N TYR A 57 -3.54 12.36 5.63
CA TYR A 57 -2.46 12.13 4.67
C TYR A 57 -1.11 12.23 5.39
N GLU A 58 -0.52 11.09 5.73
CA GLU A 58 0.81 10.96 6.34
C GLU A 58 1.82 10.54 5.28
N ILE A 59 1.93 11.40 4.27
CA ILE A 59 2.75 11.17 3.08
C ILE A 59 4.03 11.98 3.24
N SER A 60 5.18 11.32 3.20
CA SER A 60 6.49 11.91 3.46
C SER A 60 7.29 12.19 2.19
N GLU A 61 7.01 11.45 1.11
CA GLU A 61 7.73 11.57 -0.15
C GLU A 61 7.21 12.68 -1.05
N THR A 62 8.04 13.05 -2.03
CA THR A 62 7.65 14.00 -3.08
C THR A 62 7.04 13.24 -4.26
N TYR A 63 5.81 13.61 -4.62
CA TYR A 63 5.08 13.02 -5.75
C TYR A 63 5.05 13.99 -6.91
N TYR A 64 5.45 13.50 -8.08
CA TYR A 64 5.44 14.30 -9.30
C TYR A 64 4.07 14.29 -9.97
N PRO A 65 3.64 15.41 -10.59
CA PRO A 65 2.44 15.43 -11.41
C PRO A 65 2.45 14.36 -12.50
N ARG A 66 1.28 13.86 -12.88
CA ARG A 66 1.10 13.03 -14.08
C ARG A 66 0.61 13.94 -15.20
N ASP A 67 1.31 13.94 -16.34
CA ASP A 67 0.88 14.69 -17.54
C ASP A 67 -0.52 14.26 -17.95
N TYR A 68 -0.75 12.95 -17.95
CA TYR A 68 -2.01 12.35 -18.35
C TYR A 68 -2.32 11.10 -17.52
N CYS A 69 -3.44 11.12 -16.80
CA CYS A 69 -3.90 10.01 -16.00
C CYS A 69 -5.41 9.81 -16.20
N VAL A 70 -5.80 8.61 -16.61
CA VAL A 70 -7.19 8.31 -16.96
C VAL A 70 -7.77 7.32 -15.96
N GLN A 71 -8.93 7.68 -15.42
CA GLN A 71 -9.88 6.72 -14.87
C GLN A 71 -10.79 6.29 -16.02
N TYR A 72 -10.75 5.04 -16.45
CA TYR A 72 -11.55 4.57 -17.58
C TYR A 72 -12.40 3.36 -17.21
N ARG A 73 -13.73 3.54 -17.18
CA ARG A 73 -14.71 2.48 -16.92
C ARG A 73 -14.43 1.66 -15.65
N GLU A 74 -13.84 2.30 -14.65
CA GLU A 74 -13.51 1.69 -13.36
C GLU A 74 -14.13 2.47 -12.20
N SER A 75 -14.29 1.81 -11.06
CA SER A 75 -14.82 2.47 -9.87
C SER A 75 -13.80 3.44 -9.27
N ASP A 76 -14.26 4.48 -8.56
CA ASP A 76 -13.37 5.41 -7.85
C ASP A 76 -12.44 4.66 -6.87
N PHE A 77 -12.92 3.56 -6.28
CA PHE A 77 -12.10 2.69 -5.43
C PHE A 77 -10.97 2.01 -6.22
N ASN A 78 -11.29 1.34 -7.33
CA ASN A 78 -10.28 0.61 -8.12
C ASN A 78 -9.22 1.56 -8.67
N PHE A 79 -9.64 2.74 -9.14
CA PHE A 79 -8.73 3.77 -9.63
C PHE A 79 -7.81 4.27 -8.53
N ALA A 80 -8.35 4.59 -7.34
CA ALA A 80 -7.55 4.99 -6.19
C ALA A 80 -6.56 3.89 -5.76
N SER A 81 -7.03 2.63 -5.66
CA SER A 81 -6.20 1.48 -5.27
C SER A 81 -5.03 1.29 -6.22
N ARG A 82 -5.27 1.28 -7.54
CA ARG A 82 -4.20 1.12 -8.53
C ARG A 82 -3.18 2.26 -8.46
N LEU A 83 -3.63 3.51 -8.33
CA LEU A 83 -2.72 4.64 -8.19
C LEU A 83 -1.87 4.58 -6.91
N MET A 84 -2.48 4.14 -5.80
CA MET A 84 -1.75 3.93 -4.55
C MET A 84 -0.72 2.80 -4.68
N GLU A 85 -1.08 1.68 -5.32
CA GLU A 85 -0.17 0.57 -5.60
C GLU A 85 1.02 0.97 -6.48
N ASP A 86 0.78 1.73 -7.56
CA ASP A 86 1.82 2.26 -8.46
C ASP A 86 2.86 3.09 -7.67
N GLU A 87 2.36 3.95 -6.79
CA GLU A 87 3.15 4.95 -6.04
C GLU A 87 3.69 4.42 -4.69
N GLY A 88 3.33 3.19 -4.31
CA GLY A 88 3.71 2.61 -3.02
C GLY A 88 3.01 3.24 -1.80
N ILE A 89 1.87 3.88 -2.01
CA ILE A 89 1.01 4.39 -0.94
C ILE A 89 0.12 3.25 -0.45
N TYR A 90 -0.04 3.13 0.86
CA TYR A 90 -0.99 2.21 1.46
C TYR A 90 -1.89 2.96 2.45
N TYR A 91 -2.89 2.27 2.99
CA TYR A 91 -3.78 2.86 3.98
C TYR A 91 -4.15 1.88 5.10
N PHE A 92 -4.48 2.44 6.25
CA PHE A 92 -5.08 1.73 7.38
C PHE A 92 -6.18 2.58 8.00
N PHE A 93 -6.91 2.03 8.98
CA PHE A 93 -8.01 2.73 9.65
C PHE A 93 -7.72 2.83 11.14
N GLN A 94 -7.92 4.02 11.70
CA GLN A 94 -8.00 4.24 13.14
C GLN A 94 -9.47 4.37 13.52
N TYR A 95 -9.88 3.67 14.56
CA TYR A 95 -11.25 3.67 15.05
C TYR A 95 -11.29 4.40 16.39
N GLY A 96 -12.13 5.43 16.48
CA GLY A 96 -12.60 6.00 17.73
C GLY A 96 -13.94 5.38 18.14
N GLU A 97 -14.49 5.83 19.27
CA GLU A 97 -15.77 5.30 19.78
C GLU A 97 -16.94 5.51 18.80
N GLU A 98 -16.96 6.65 18.10
CA GLU A 98 -18.06 7.03 17.20
C GLU A 98 -17.63 7.25 15.74
N SER A 99 -16.35 7.08 15.43
CA SER A 99 -15.79 7.44 14.12
C SER A 99 -14.67 6.50 13.68
N HIS A 100 -14.40 6.49 12.38
CA HIS A 100 -13.20 5.86 11.82
C HIS A 100 -12.54 6.85 10.88
N GLN A 101 -11.23 7.02 11.03
CA GLN A 101 -10.41 7.84 10.16
C GLN A 101 -9.53 6.93 9.29
N MET A 102 -9.49 7.22 7.99
CA MET A 102 -8.58 6.54 7.08
C MET A 102 -7.24 7.27 7.07
N ILE A 103 -6.14 6.54 7.23
CA ILE A 103 -4.79 7.10 7.19
C ILE A 103 -4.10 6.59 5.94
N LEU A 104 -3.64 7.48 5.06
CA LEU A 104 -2.73 7.15 3.96
C LEU A 104 -1.29 7.35 4.41
N SER A 105 -0.42 6.40 4.11
CA SER A 105 1.01 6.49 4.41
C SER A 105 1.85 5.85 3.31
N ASP A 106 3.08 6.32 3.19
CA ASP A 106 4.15 5.80 2.31
C ASP A 106 5.34 5.25 3.09
N ALA A 107 5.33 5.36 4.42
CA ALA A 107 6.45 4.98 5.29
C ALA A 107 5.98 4.27 6.56
N PRO A 108 6.63 3.17 6.97
CA PRO A 108 6.24 2.43 8.18
C PRO A 108 6.50 3.19 9.48
N THR A 109 7.29 4.27 9.44
CA THR A 109 7.60 5.10 10.61
C THR A 109 6.42 5.93 11.11
N GLN A 110 5.31 5.98 10.37
CA GLN A 110 4.12 6.77 10.70
C GLN A 110 3.05 5.96 11.45
N HIS A 111 3.31 4.69 11.77
CA HIS A 111 2.34 3.87 12.50
C HIS A 111 2.32 4.22 13.99
N PRO A 112 1.17 4.55 14.59
CA PRO A 112 1.08 4.69 16.03
C PRO A 112 1.09 3.33 16.71
N ASP A 113 1.54 3.33 17.96
CA ASP A 113 1.36 2.19 18.86
C ASP A 113 -0.14 1.96 19.15
N LEU A 114 -0.46 0.74 19.58
CA LEU A 114 -1.78 0.41 20.09
C LEU A 114 -2.11 1.27 21.32
N SER A 115 -3.33 1.79 21.38
CA SER A 115 -3.83 2.43 22.58
C SER A 115 -3.88 1.40 23.72
N GLY A 116 -3.15 1.66 24.81
CA GLY A 116 -3.07 0.76 25.97
C GLY A 116 -1.70 0.11 26.10
N GLN A 117 -1.66 -1.21 26.20
CA GLN A 117 -0.44 -1.96 26.47
C GLN A 117 0.25 -2.37 25.16
N SER A 118 1.34 -1.68 24.82
CA SER A 118 2.16 -1.99 23.62
C SER A 118 3.08 -3.21 23.79
N ASN A 119 3.34 -3.61 25.04
CA ASN A 119 4.18 -4.77 25.37
C ASN A 119 3.30 -5.96 25.78
N VAL A 120 3.22 -6.96 24.92
CA VAL A 120 2.40 -8.16 25.15
C VAL A 120 3.29 -9.33 25.58
N ILE A 121 2.81 -10.12 26.54
CA ILE A 121 3.52 -11.30 27.03
C ILE A 121 3.42 -12.43 26.00
N TYR A 122 4.56 -13.07 25.70
CA TYR A 122 4.60 -14.33 24.96
C TYR A 122 4.67 -15.52 25.93
N ASP A 123 3.72 -16.45 25.84
CA ASP A 123 3.65 -17.64 26.71
C ASP A 123 2.98 -18.83 26.00
N GLU A 124 3.75 -19.86 25.66
CA GLU A 124 3.30 -21.08 24.95
C GLU A 124 2.59 -22.12 25.85
N VAL A 125 2.31 -21.80 27.12
CA VAL A 125 1.81 -22.80 28.08
C VAL A 125 0.44 -23.37 27.69
N SER A 126 0.38 -24.71 27.65
CA SER A 126 -0.85 -25.48 27.50
C SER A 126 -1.57 -25.61 28.84
N GLY A 127 -2.67 -24.87 29.02
CA GLY A 127 -3.63 -25.06 30.11
C GLY A 127 -3.61 -23.98 31.20
N GLY A 128 -4.74 -23.87 31.91
CA GLY A 128 -5.01 -22.84 32.92
C GLY A 128 -5.77 -21.63 32.36
N VAL A 129 -6.51 -20.93 33.24
CA VAL A 129 -7.16 -19.66 32.89
C VAL A 129 -6.20 -18.51 33.23
N ARG A 130 -6.08 -17.56 32.31
CA ARG A 130 -5.29 -16.34 32.44
C ARG A 130 -6.16 -15.19 31.96
N ASN A 131 -6.17 -14.10 32.71
CA ASN A 131 -7.06 -12.96 32.46
C ASN A 131 -6.35 -11.82 31.70
N ASP A 132 -5.03 -11.90 31.58
CA ASP A 132 -4.16 -10.94 30.90
C ASP A 132 -3.99 -11.26 29.40
N MET A 133 -3.84 -10.20 28.60
CA MET A 133 -3.60 -10.31 27.15
C MET A 133 -2.21 -10.89 26.87
N ARG A 134 -2.15 -11.94 26.05
CA ARG A 134 -0.93 -12.68 25.75
C ARG A 134 -0.96 -13.28 24.35
N ILE A 135 0.22 -13.52 23.80
CA ILE A 135 0.42 -14.29 22.57
C ILE A 135 0.74 -15.74 22.99
N THR A 136 -0.06 -16.69 22.53
CA THR A 136 0.04 -18.11 22.93
C THR A 136 0.73 -19.00 21.91
N ALA A 137 1.01 -18.48 20.72
CA ALA A 137 1.71 -19.19 19.67
C ALA A 137 2.43 -18.19 18.77
N TRP A 138 3.62 -18.55 18.31
CA TRP A 138 4.40 -17.77 17.36
C TRP A 138 4.92 -18.68 16.26
N GLU A 139 4.67 -18.30 15.01
CA GLU A 139 5.19 -18.98 13.84
C GLU A 139 5.98 -18.01 12.98
N LYS A 140 7.21 -18.40 12.61
CA LYS A 140 8.03 -17.68 11.65
C LYS A 140 8.07 -18.47 10.35
N SER A 141 7.52 -17.91 9.27
CA SER A 141 7.57 -18.48 7.93
C SER A 141 8.43 -17.63 6.98
N GLN A 142 9.08 -18.28 6.03
CA GLN A 142 9.80 -17.64 4.94
C GLN A 142 9.45 -18.33 3.63
N GLN A 143 9.23 -17.55 2.59
CA GLN A 143 8.90 -18.03 1.25
C GLN A 143 9.88 -17.47 0.24
N LEU A 144 10.33 -18.31 -0.69
CA LEU A 144 11.20 -17.89 -1.79
C LEU A 144 10.43 -16.97 -2.75
N GLY A 145 11.00 -15.80 -3.04
CA GLY A 145 10.53 -14.85 -4.04
C GLY A 145 11.69 -14.33 -4.88
N SER A 146 11.42 -13.67 -6.00
CA SER A 146 12.44 -13.15 -6.92
C SER A 146 13.34 -12.10 -6.25
N GLY A 147 14.66 -12.23 -6.44
CA GLY A 147 15.66 -11.32 -5.88
C GLY A 147 15.97 -10.12 -6.78
N ILE A 148 15.45 -10.11 -8.01
CA ILE A 148 15.66 -9.03 -8.98
C ILE A 148 14.31 -8.62 -9.58
N CYS A 149 14.07 -7.31 -9.63
CA CYS A 149 13.01 -6.70 -10.41
C CYS A 149 13.64 -5.74 -11.43
N THR A 150 13.34 -5.94 -12.71
CA THR A 150 13.81 -5.10 -13.81
C THR A 150 12.61 -4.59 -14.57
N LEU A 151 12.49 -3.26 -14.64
CA LEU A 151 11.47 -2.58 -15.40
C LEU A 151 12.14 -1.87 -16.56
N TRP A 152 11.47 -1.88 -17.70
CA TRP A 152 11.94 -1.17 -18.87
C TRP A 152 10.87 -0.24 -19.42
N ASP A 153 11.30 0.85 -20.02
CA ASP A 153 10.38 1.82 -20.62
C ASP A 153 11.00 2.44 -21.87
N HIS A 154 10.19 3.13 -22.67
CA HIS A 154 10.61 3.79 -23.89
C HIS A 154 9.94 5.16 -24.01
N SER A 155 10.76 6.20 -24.22
CA SER A 155 10.28 7.54 -24.57
C SER A 155 10.71 7.88 -25.99
N PHE A 156 9.74 8.23 -26.85
CA PHE A 156 10.00 8.59 -28.24
C PHE A 156 10.83 9.88 -28.38
N GLU A 157 10.83 10.74 -27.36
CA GLU A 157 11.64 11.98 -27.31
C GLU A 157 13.09 11.68 -26.94
N LEU A 158 13.36 10.49 -26.36
CA LEU A 158 14.67 10.02 -25.94
C LEU A 158 14.97 8.64 -26.52
N PRO A 159 14.96 8.47 -27.86
CA PRO A 159 14.99 7.16 -28.50
C PRO A 159 16.26 6.35 -28.20
N ASN A 160 17.37 7.04 -27.91
CA ASN A 160 18.65 6.41 -27.61
C ASN A 160 18.93 6.24 -26.11
N LYS A 161 18.01 6.68 -25.23
CA LYS A 161 18.23 6.62 -23.79
C LYS A 161 17.82 5.26 -23.26
N ASN A 162 18.75 4.59 -22.57
CA ASN A 162 18.41 3.38 -21.82
C ASN A 162 17.61 3.76 -20.57
N LEU A 163 16.32 3.42 -20.57
CA LEU A 163 15.40 3.64 -19.46
C LEU A 163 15.19 2.37 -18.63
N GLU A 164 16.21 1.52 -18.45
CA GLU A 164 16.14 0.38 -17.53
C GLU A 164 16.19 0.81 -16.06
N ALA A 165 15.30 0.26 -15.26
CA ALA A 165 15.28 0.37 -13.81
C ALA A 165 15.39 -1.03 -13.21
N LYS A 166 16.59 -1.38 -12.74
CA LYS A 166 16.89 -2.66 -12.12
C LYS A 166 17.11 -2.49 -10.62
N ARG A 167 16.40 -3.27 -9.81
CA ARG A 167 16.53 -3.27 -8.35
C ARG A 167 16.69 -4.69 -7.83
N LYS A 168 17.67 -4.86 -6.96
CA LYS A 168 17.89 -6.11 -6.21
C LYS A 168 17.20 -6.03 -4.86
N THR A 169 16.70 -7.16 -4.39
CA THR A 169 16.24 -7.33 -3.02
C THR A 169 17.42 -7.15 -2.06
N LEU A 170 17.15 -6.63 -0.87
CA LEU A 170 18.15 -6.48 0.19
C LEU A 170 18.68 -7.87 0.60
N ASP A 171 19.92 -7.95 1.07
CA ASP A 171 20.47 -9.23 1.55
C ASP A 171 19.82 -9.67 2.87
N SER A 172 19.54 -8.71 3.74
CA SER A 172 18.87 -8.91 5.02
C SER A 172 18.09 -7.68 5.47
N VAL A 173 17.18 -7.89 6.42
CA VAL A 173 16.45 -6.84 7.13
C VAL A 173 16.49 -7.14 8.63
N VAL A 174 16.63 -6.10 9.45
CA VAL A 174 16.56 -6.20 10.90
C VAL A 174 15.14 -5.86 11.35
N VAL A 175 14.52 -6.74 12.11
CA VAL A 175 13.21 -6.53 12.72
C VAL A 175 13.40 -6.67 14.23
N GLY A 176 13.38 -5.53 14.92
CA GLY A 176 13.84 -5.39 16.30
C GLY A 176 15.27 -5.89 16.49
N GLU A 177 15.47 -6.93 17.29
CA GLU A 177 16.80 -7.50 17.54
C GLU A 177 17.21 -8.60 16.54
N VAL A 178 16.26 -9.10 15.73
CA VAL A 178 16.50 -10.26 14.87
C VAL A 178 16.83 -9.84 13.45
N THR A 179 17.92 -10.37 12.91
CA THR A 179 18.27 -10.22 11.50
C THR A 179 17.66 -11.33 10.66
N HIS A 180 16.89 -10.97 9.64
CA HIS A 180 16.27 -11.87 8.68
C HIS A 180 17.01 -11.79 7.35
N LYS A 181 17.55 -12.92 6.88
CA LYS A 181 18.12 -13.02 5.53
C LYS A 181 16.99 -13.08 4.50
N LEU A 182 17.10 -12.28 3.45
CA LEU A 182 16.15 -12.20 2.34
C LEU A 182 16.75 -12.77 1.05
N ASN A 183 18.07 -12.77 0.93
CA ASN A 183 18.79 -13.48 -0.13
C ASN A 183 18.94 -14.96 0.29
N VAL A 184 18.01 -15.80 -0.18
CA VAL A 184 17.90 -17.22 0.17
C VAL A 184 17.58 -18.04 -1.07
N GLY A 185 18.00 -19.31 -1.10
CA GLY A 185 17.65 -20.23 -2.18
C GLY A 185 18.15 -19.82 -3.57
N GLY A 186 19.15 -18.94 -3.67
CA GLY A 186 19.65 -18.41 -4.94
C GLY A 186 18.67 -17.48 -5.65
N ASN A 187 17.79 -16.81 -4.90
CA ASN A 187 16.82 -15.88 -5.48
C ASN A 187 17.46 -14.65 -6.14
N ASP A 188 18.72 -14.35 -5.84
CA ASP A 188 19.54 -13.36 -6.53
C ASP A 188 19.70 -13.63 -8.04
N LYS A 189 19.38 -14.84 -8.50
CA LYS A 189 19.33 -15.23 -9.92
C LYS A 189 17.93 -15.23 -10.51
N LEU A 190 16.89 -15.05 -9.69
CA LEU A 190 15.50 -15.04 -10.10
C LEU A 190 15.06 -13.60 -10.38
N GLU A 191 14.75 -13.33 -11.64
CA GLU A 191 14.38 -12.01 -12.13
C GLU A 191 12.91 -11.97 -12.56
N ILE A 192 12.22 -10.92 -12.13
CA ILE A 192 10.98 -10.47 -12.74
C ILE A 192 11.34 -9.32 -13.66
N TYR A 193 10.99 -9.47 -14.93
CA TYR A 193 11.14 -8.44 -15.94
C TYR A 193 9.75 -7.99 -16.40
N ASP A 194 9.54 -6.68 -16.52
CA ASP A 194 8.29 -6.13 -17.04
C ASP A 194 8.50 -4.92 -17.97
N TYR A 195 7.60 -4.80 -18.95
CA TYR A 195 7.55 -3.71 -19.92
C TYR A 195 6.09 -3.51 -20.40
N PRO A 196 5.57 -2.28 -20.43
CA PRO A 196 6.24 -1.02 -20.07
C PRO A 196 6.22 -0.76 -18.54
N GLY A 197 7.25 -0.06 -18.05
CA GLY A 197 7.42 0.29 -16.64
C GLY A 197 6.55 1.45 -16.15
N GLY A 198 5.95 2.23 -17.06
CA GLY A 198 4.98 3.29 -16.73
C GLY A 198 5.56 4.54 -16.08
N TYR A 199 6.87 4.77 -16.20
CA TYR A 199 7.57 5.93 -15.63
C TYR A 199 8.22 6.84 -16.67
N ALA A 200 8.28 6.45 -17.95
CA ALA A 200 8.64 7.35 -19.02
C ALA A 200 7.56 8.43 -19.14
N GLN A 201 7.94 9.68 -18.87
CA GLN A 201 7.07 10.84 -19.03
C GLN A 201 7.33 11.54 -20.36
N ARG A 202 6.33 12.29 -20.81
CA ARG A 202 6.45 13.14 -21.99
C ARG A 202 7.07 14.46 -21.59
N PHE A 203 7.89 15.03 -22.45
CA PHE A 203 8.52 16.31 -22.29
C PHE A 203 7.60 17.41 -22.86
N ASP A 204 6.73 17.97 -22.02
CA ASP A 204 5.96 19.17 -22.38
C ASP A 204 6.21 20.38 -21.45
N GLY A 205 7.00 20.19 -20.39
CA GLY A 205 7.39 21.23 -19.46
C GLY A 205 8.41 22.21 -20.06
N ILE A 206 7.90 23.29 -20.66
CA ILE A 206 8.69 24.48 -20.96
C ILE A 206 8.85 25.27 -19.65
N ASP A 207 10.08 25.59 -19.24
CA ASP A 207 10.25 26.51 -18.10
C ASP A 207 9.72 27.93 -18.44
N HIS A 208 9.64 28.82 -17.46
CA HIS A 208 9.18 30.20 -17.69
C HIS A 208 10.06 30.98 -18.69
N ASN A 209 11.24 30.42 -19.05
CA ASN A 209 12.22 30.97 -19.98
C ASN A 209 12.26 30.24 -21.33
N GLY A 210 11.37 29.28 -21.60
CA GLY A 210 11.37 28.58 -22.89
C GLY A 210 12.30 27.35 -22.97
N ALA A 211 13.05 27.03 -21.91
CA ALA A 211 14.08 26.00 -21.93
C ALA A 211 13.56 24.62 -21.46
N ALA A 212 14.20 23.58 -21.98
CA ALA A 212 13.90 22.22 -21.59
C ALA A 212 14.37 21.93 -20.15
N ARG A 213 13.62 21.15 -19.35
CA ARG A 213 14.02 20.66 -18.03
C ARG A 213 14.50 19.20 -18.05
N PRO A 214 15.74 18.91 -18.49
CA PRO A 214 16.26 17.55 -18.53
C PRO A 214 16.51 16.93 -17.15
N GLN A 215 16.40 17.69 -16.04
CA GLN A 215 16.56 17.18 -14.68
C GLN A 215 15.37 16.34 -14.21
N ASP A 216 14.17 16.58 -14.75
CA ASP A 216 12.98 15.77 -14.48
C ASP A 216 13.11 14.36 -15.07
N LEU A 217 14.01 14.18 -16.06
CA LEU A 217 14.31 12.89 -16.71
C LEU A 217 15.08 11.89 -15.84
N GLN A 218 15.56 12.28 -14.66
CA GLN A 218 16.22 11.39 -13.71
C GLN A 218 15.29 10.87 -12.61
N GLN A 219 14.06 11.40 -12.54
CA GLN A 219 13.06 11.02 -11.54
C GLN A 219 12.38 9.73 -11.97
N LYS A 220 13.11 8.62 -11.88
CA LYS A 220 12.54 7.28 -12.07
C LYS A 220 11.49 7.07 -10.98
N ARG A 221 10.20 7.09 -11.34
CA ARG A 221 9.16 6.47 -10.51
C ARG A 221 9.55 5.00 -10.38
N THR A 222 10.08 4.65 -9.22
CA THR A 222 10.37 3.26 -8.93
C THR A 222 9.02 2.60 -8.74
N ALA A 223 8.64 1.60 -9.55
CA ALA A 223 7.41 0.87 -9.31
C ALA A 223 7.57 0.07 -8.01
N LYS A 224 7.21 0.71 -6.90
CA LYS A 224 7.36 0.18 -5.54
C LYS A 224 6.39 -0.98 -5.31
N GLY A 225 5.21 -0.95 -5.95
CA GLY A 225 4.18 -1.98 -5.82
C GLY A 225 4.64 -3.38 -6.22
N LEU A 226 5.40 -3.52 -7.32
CA LEU A 226 5.86 -4.83 -7.80
C LEU A 226 6.85 -5.49 -6.84
N MET A 227 7.76 -4.71 -6.23
CA MET A 227 8.78 -5.25 -5.31
C MET A 227 8.23 -5.60 -3.92
N ASN A 228 7.15 -4.94 -3.48
CA ASN A 228 6.48 -5.25 -2.22
C ASN A 228 5.59 -6.49 -2.31
N SER A 229 5.19 -6.90 -3.52
CA SER A 229 4.30 -8.06 -3.75
C SER A 229 5.01 -9.42 -3.62
N THR A 230 6.32 -9.48 -3.84
CA THR A 230 7.12 -10.71 -3.90
C THR A 230 7.79 -11.09 -2.58
N GLY A 231 7.84 -10.18 -1.62
CA GLY A 231 8.36 -10.40 -0.26
C GLY A 231 7.26 -10.41 0.79
N ARG A 232 6.24 -11.26 0.67
CA ARG A 232 5.22 -11.38 1.72
C ARG A 232 5.76 -12.17 2.91
N CYS A 233 6.35 -11.48 3.88
CA CYS A 233 6.28 -11.93 5.27
C CYS A 233 4.83 -11.69 5.72
N HIS A 234 4.07 -12.74 6.04
CA HIS A 234 2.70 -12.59 6.54
C HIS A 234 2.73 -12.02 7.96
N LEU A 235 2.82 -10.70 8.11
CA LEU A 235 2.24 -10.02 9.27
C LEU A 235 0.83 -9.59 8.89
N TRP A 236 -0.15 -10.04 9.67
CA TRP A 236 -1.55 -9.67 9.48
C TRP A 236 -1.74 -8.15 9.55
N MET A 237 -2.69 -7.65 8.75
CA MET A 237 -3.00 -6.23 8.55
C MET A 237 -3.13 -5.45 9.86
N GLY A 238 -2.44 -4.31 9.92
CA GLY A 238 -2.98 -3.10 10.52
C GLY A 238 -2.75 -2.92 12.00
N THR A 239 -1.63 -3.38 12.56
CA THR A 239 -0.87 -2.64 13.59
C THR A 239 0.53 -3.21 13.58
N LEU A 240 1.54 -2.39 13.29
CA LEU A 240 2.91 -2.77 13.63
C LEU A 240 2.96 -2.75 15.16
N LEU A 241 3.00 -3.92 15.80
CA LEU A 241 3.51 -4.01 17.17
C LEU A 241 4.96 -3.56 17.11
N ALA A 242 5.20 -2.26 17.29
CA ALA A 242 6.51 -1.74 17.63
C ALA A 242 6.79 -2.17 19.08
N ALA A 243 7.26 -3.39 19.23
CA ALA A 243 7.78 -3.89 20.50
C ALA A 243 8.87 -4.90 20.21
N LEU A 244 10.10 -4.40 20.04
CA LEU A 244 11.30 -5.16 20.34
C LEU A 244 12.28 -4.21 21.04
N TYR A 245 12.10 -4.10 22.35
CA TYR A 245 13.10 -3.85 23.38
C TYR A 245 13.03 -5.00 24.39
#